data_AF-A0A0N4VUW9-F1
#
_entry.id   AF-A0A0N4VUW9-F1
#
_cell.length_a   1.000
_cell.length_b   1.000
_cell.length_c   1.000
_cell.angle_alpha   90.00
_cell.angle_beta   90.00
_cell.angle_gamma   90.00
#
_symmetry.space_group_name_H-M   'P 1'
#
loop_
_entity.id
_entity.type
_entity.pdbx_description
1 polymer ?
#
loop_
_entity_poly.entity_id
_entity_poly.type
_entity_poly.pdbx_seq_one_letter_code
_entity_poly.pdbx_strand_id
1 'polypeptide(L)'
;MSLKLKELITLCGGTCCDKPWELVSFKIAYTIFMSNSTEWDAARRYEASMNGVPVLVADWILDSIAEFRVKPIEPYKIQRKH
;
A
#
# COMPACT_ATOMS: atom_id res chain seq x y z
N MET A 1 -7.41 -5.68 -5.21
CA MET A 1 -6.96 -4.45 -5.92
C MET A 1 -7.52 -4.50 -7.34
N SER A 2 -8.04 -3.39 -7.90
CA SER A 2 -8.56 -3.39 -9.27
C SER A 2 -7.44 -3.58 -10.31
N LEU A 3 -7.74 -4.21 -11.46
CA LEU A 3 -6.76 -4.40 -12.55
C LEU A 3 -6.10 -3.08 -12.98
N LYS A 4 -6.91 -2.02 -13.09
CA LYS A 4 -6.45 -0.68 -13.49
C LYS A 4 -5.40 -0.10 -12.55
N LEU A 5 -5.49 -0.34 -11.24
CA LEU A 5 -4.49 0.19 -10.29
C LEU A 5 -3.16 -0.56 -10.40
N LYS A 6 -3.18 -1.87 -10.62
CA LYS A 6 -1.96 -2.66 -10.88
C LYS A 6 -1.25 -2.19 -12.15
N GLU A 7 -2.01 -1.90 -13.21
CA GLU A 7 -1.49 -1.36 -14.47
C GLU A 7 -0.83 0.00 -14.26
N LEU A 8 -1.48 0.93 -13.55
CA LEU A 8 -0.91 2.24 -13.23
C LEU A 8 0.41 2.15 -12.44
N ILE A 9 0.45 1.30 -11.42
CA ILE A 9 1.69 1.06 -10.65
C ILE A 9 2.80 0.54 -11.56
N THR A 10 2.47 -0.38 -12.47
CA THR A 10 3.43 -0.96 -13.41
C THR A 10 3.95 0.08 -14.41
N LEU A 11 3.09 0.96 -14.92
CA LEU A 11 3.48 2.06 -15.81
C LEU A 11 4.42 3.07 -15.13
N CYS A 12 4.32 3.22 -13.82
CA CYS A 12 5.23 4.04 -13.01
C CYS A 12 6.50 3.30 -12.57
N GLY A 13 6.75 2.07 -13.04
CA GLY A 13 7.94 1.28 -12.71
C GLY A 13 7.85 0.50 -11.40
N GLY A 14 6.67 0.43 -10.77
CA GLY A 14 6.42 -0.40 -9.60
C GLY A 14 6.11 -1.86 -9.97
N THR A 15 6.03 -2.72 -8.96
CA THR A 15 5.64 -4.13 -9.12
C THR A 15 4.62 -4.50 -8.06
N CYS A 16 3.57 -5.21 -8.45
CA CYS A 16 2.58 -5.76 -7.54
C CYS A 16 2.87 -7.24 -7.30
N CYS A 17 2.82 -7.68 -6.05
CA CYS A 17 2.87 -9.09 -5.67
C CYS A 17 1.47 -9.54 -5.24
N ASP A 18 1.11 -10.79 -5.54
CA ASP A 18 -0.17 -11.34 -5.08
C ASP A 18 -0.01 -11.95 -3.68
N LYS A 19 1.20 -12.41 -3.34
CA LYS A 19 1.50 -13.01 -2.04
C LYS A 19 2.67 -12.33 -1.35
N PRO A 20 2.67 -12.25 -0.01
CA PRO A 20 3.73 -11.57 0.75
C PRO A 20 5.11 -12.24 0.65
N TRP A 21 5.19 -13.54 0.40
CA TRP A 21 6.46 -14.26 0.21
C TRP A 21 7.07 -14.08 -1.19
N GLU A 22 6.39 -13.40 -2.10
CA GLU A 22 6.94 -13.02 -3.41
C GLU A 22 7.72 -11.69 -3.33
N LEU A 23 7.73 -11.02 -2.18
CA LEU A 23 8.44 -9.77 -1.98
C LEU A 23 9.96 -9.96 -2.11
N VAL A 24 10.56 -9.19 -3.01
CA VAL A 24 12.02 -9.15 -3.21
C VAL A 24 12.73 -8.52 -2.00
N SER A 25 12.09 -7.55 -1.34
CA SER A 25 12.63 -6.88 -0.15
C SER A 25 11.54 -6.20 0.66
N PHE A 26 11.54 -6.44 1.97
CA PHE A 26 10.63 -5.78 2.93
C PHE A 26 10.95 -4.28 3.11
N LYS A 27 12.13 -3.81 2.72
CA LYS A 27 12.55 -2.41 2.91
C LYS A 27 11.93 -1.41 1.91
N ILE A 28 11.47 -1.91 0.77
CA ILE A 28 10.89 -1.11 -0.32
C ILE A 28 9.47 -1.55 -0.66
N ALA A 29 8.88 -2.38 0.19
CA ALA A 29 7.55 -2.93 0.02
C ALA A 29 6.53 -2.11 0.81
N TYR A 30 5.32 -2.06 0.27
CA TYR A 30 4.18 -1.41 0.90
C TYR A 30 2.95 -2.31 0.72
N THR A 31 2.13 -2.39 1.75
CA THR A 31 0.82 -3.03 1.66
C THR A 31 -0.23 -1.95 1.45
N ILE A 32 -1.11 -2.15 0.46
CA ILE A 32 -2.11 -1.14 0.09
C ILE A 32 -3.49 -1.56 0.59
N PHE A 33 -4.04 -0.78 1.52
CA PHE A 33 -5.40 -0.88 2.01
C PHE A 33 -6.34 -0.03 1.15
N MET A 34 -7.29 -0.69 0.48
CA MET A 34 -8.21 0.01 -0.44
C MET A 34 -9.16 0.94 0.34
N SER A 35 -9.44 2.11 -0.22
CA SER A 35 -10.25 3.17 0.40
C SER A 35 -11.67 2.75 0.80
N ASN A 36 -12.25 1.76 0.14
CA ASN A 36 -13.59 1.22 0.47
C ASN A 36 -13.56 0.06 1.46
N SER A 37 -12.39 -0.30 1.98
CA SER A 37 -12.26 -1.38 2.95
C SER A 37 -12.62 -0.90 4.36
N THR A 38 -13.48 -1.64 5.04
CA THR A 38 -13.92 -1.36 6.42
C THR A 38 -13.13 -2.15 7.47
N GLU A 39 -12.32 -3.12 7.05
CA GLU A 39 -11.61 -4.06 7.92
C GLU A 39 -10.29 -3.49 8.46
N TRP A 40 -10.37 -2.35 9.15
CA TRP A 40 -9.19 -1.64 9.68
C TRP A 40 -8.42 -2.48 10.71
N ASP A 41 -9.10 -3.30 11.50
CA ASP A 41 -8.47 -4.24 12.43
C ASP A 41 -7.70 -5.35 11.73
N ALA A 42 -8.20 -5.85 10.60
CA ALA A 42 -7.49 -6.82 9.81
C ALA A 42 -6.22 -6.20 9.19
N ALA A 43 -6.32 -4.97 8.68
CA ALA A 43 -5.17 -4.24 8.14
C ALA A 43 -4.07 -4.04 9.18
N ARG A 44 -4.43 -3.67 10.41
CA ARG A 44 -3.48 -3.52 11.53
C ARG A 44 -2.82 -4.84 11.93
N ARG A 45 -3.62 -5.91 12.06
CA ARG A 45 -3.08 -7.24 12.37
C ARG A 45 -2.12 -7.72 11.28
N TYR A 46 -2.45 -7.42 10.03
CA TYR A 46 -1.59 -7.74 8.89
C TYR A 46 -0.27 -6.96 8.95
N GLU A 47 -0.30 -5.65 9.19
CA GLU A 47 0.93 -4.84 9.37
C GLU A 47 1.86 -5.43 10.44
N ALA A 48 1.30 -5.78 11.60
CA ALA A 48 2.05 -6.40 12.69
C ALA A 48 2.67 -7.76 12.31
N SER A 49 2.02 -8.53 11.42
CA SER A 49 2.55 -9.81 10.92
C SER A 49 3.62 -9.68 9.83
N MET A 50 3.74 -8.51 9.20
CA MET A 50 4.52 -8.31 7.97
C MET A 50 5.92 -7.73 8.20
N ASN A 51 6.50 -7.99 9.38
CA ASN A 51 7.88 -7.60 9.73
C ASN A 51 8.21 -6.12 9.44
N GLY A 52 7.26 -5.22 9.72
CA GLY A 52 7.44 -3.78 9.56
C GLY A 52 7.18 -3.22 8.15
N VAL A 53 6.64 -4.01 7.22
CA VAL A 53 6.12 -3.46 5.95
C VAL A 53 4.91 -2.57 6.24
N PRO A 54 4.96 -1.26 5.90
CA PRO A 54 3.87 -0.35 6.19
C PRO A 54 2.58 -0.72 5.46
N VAL A 55 1.44 -0.53 6.13
CA VAL A 55 0.12 -0.57 5.49
C VAL A 55 -0.37 0.86 5.24
N LEU A 56 -0.54 1.20 3.97
CA LEU A 56 -0.93 2.53 3.50
C LEU A 56 -2.30 2.51 2.83
N VAL A 57 -3.05 3.60 2.93
CA VAL A 57 -4.28 3.76 2.14
C VAL A 57 -3.96 3.96 0.66
N ALA A 58 -4.88 3.53 -0.23
CA ALA A 58 -4.72 3.61 -1.68
C ALA A 58 -4.43 5.03 -2.21
N ASP A 59 -4.88 6.07 -1.50
CA ASP A 59 -4.65 7.47 -1.85
C ASP A 59 -3.17 7.81 -1.98
N TRP A 60 -2.28 7.13 -1.24
CA TRP A 60 -0.84 7.31 -1.37
C TRP A 60 -0.33 7.04 -2.79
N ILE A 61 -0.86 5.99 -3.43
CA ILE A 61 -0.52 5.66 -4.83
C ILE A 61 -1.10 6.71 -5.76
N LEU A 62 -2.38 7.04 -5.58
CA LEU A 62 -3.08 7.97 -6.47
C LEU A 62 -2.43 9.35 -6.45
N ASP A 63 -2.12 9.88 -5.27
CA ASP A 63 -1.45 11.17 -5.12
C ASP A 63 -0.01 11.13 -5.66
N SER A 64 0.72 10.02 -5.42
CA SER A 64 2.09 9.88 -5.93
C SER A 64 2.13 9.83 -7.46
N ILE A 65 1.15 9.18 -8.08
CA ILE A 65 1.02 9.13 -9.54
C ILE A 65 0.56 10.48 -10.09
N ALA A 66 -0.42 11.12 -9.46
CA ALA A 66 -0.98 12.39 -9.90
C ALA A 66 0.08 13.50 -9.92
N GLU A 67 0.98 13.52 -8.93
CA GLU A 67 2.08 14.48 -8.85
C GLU A 67 3.40 13.98 -9.48
N PHE A 68 3.39 12.76 -10.03
CA PHE A 68 4.58 12.09 -10.56
C PHE A 68 5.78 12.12 -9.59
N ARG A 69 5.50 11.96 -8.30
CA ARG A 69 6.47 12.03 -7.20
C ARG A 69 6.04 11.12 -6.06
N VAL A 70 6.94 10.27 -5.58
CA VAL A 70 6.68 9.43 -4.39
C VAL A 70 6.41 10.31 -3.17
N LYS A 71 5.18 10.24 -2.65
CA LYS A 71 4.75 11.02 -1.49
C LYS A 71 5.31 10.43 -0.19
N PRO A 72 5.51 11.23 0.87
CA PRO A 72 5.83 10.70 2.20
C PRO A 72 4.73 9.75 2.68
N ILE A 73 5.07 8.74 3.48
CA ILE A 73 4.14 7.66 3.83
C ILE A 73 3.31 7.97 5.08
N GLU A 74 3.82 8.81 5.98
CA GLU A 74 3.26 9.12 7.29
C GLU A 74 1.79 9.59 7.22
N PRO A 75 1.38 10.49 6.31
CA PRO A 75 -0.01 10.93 6.21
C PRO A 75 -0.97 9.82 5.76
N TYR A 76 -0.46 8.77 5.13
CA TYR A 76 -1.24 7.72 4.48
C TYR A 76 -1.23 6.40 5.24
N LYS A 77 -0.51 6.31 6.36
CA LYS A 77 -0.58 5.15 7.25
C LYS A 77 -2.00 4.99 7.80
N ILE A 78 -2.44 3.75 7.97
CA ILE A 78 -3.72 3.46 8.60
C ILE A 78 -3.76 4.03 10.03
N GLN A 79 -4.56 5.08 10.26
CA GLN A 79 -4.71 5.69 11.58
C GLN A 79 -5.81 4.99 12.39
N ARG A 80 -5.69 5.00 13.71
CA ARG A 80 -6.81 4.64 14.59
C ARG A 80 -7.94 5.65 14.36
N LYS A 81 -9.00 5.25 13.66
CA LYS A 81 -10.31 5.86 13.92
C LYS A 81 -10.75 5.40 15.31
N HIS A 82 -10.92 6.38 16.20
CA HIS A 82 -11.55 6.19 17.51
C HIS A 82 -13.03 5.82 17.34
#